data_AF-A0A521K313-F1
#
_entry.id   AF-A0A521K313-F1
#
_cell.length_a   1.000
_cell.length_b   1.000
_cell.length_c   1.000
_cell.angle_alpha   90.00
_cell.angle_beta   90.00
_cell.angle_gamma   90.00
#
_symmetry.space_group_name_H-M   'P 1'
#
loop_
_entity.id
_entity.type
_entity.pdbx_description
1 polymer ?
#
loop_
_entity_poly.entity_id
_entity_poly.type
_entity_poly.pdbx_seq_one_letter_code
_entity_poly.pdbx_strand_id
1 'polypeptide(L)'
;MDDEQKFHDLISLRRALDARLRRLEQDLREMTGNIHAQVEQRKALARSLELSRRLLDMYEQVRSSPHWEKVASETAGGESAREAPADEASVPPPVGTEGCEGEFLRFDQNSRGYIICRKRVSEGLTTGCPASMLLSFCHDAGATLLTIDLIEEQTPYGPTYKSTDIKAFVPGNWIKDFLELSEQVSALKKELEIRKKYDPVEIDKLKRLFGI
;
A
#
# COMPACT_ATOMS: atom_id res chain seq x y z
N MET A 1 67.60 10.28 -5.03
CA MET A 1 66.20 10.73 -4.96
C MET A 1 65.93 11.03 -3.51
N ASP A 2 65.89 12.31 -3.17
CA ASP A 2 65.86 12.77 -1.78
C ASP A 2 64.53 12.44 -1.12
N ASP A 3 64.60 11.96 0.13
CA ASP A 3 63.41 11.59 0.90
C ASP A 3 62.49 12.79 1.17
N GLU A 4 63.03 14.02 1.10
CA GLU A 4 62.25 15.26 1.12
C GLU A 4 61.30 15.38 -0.08
N GLN A 5 61.74 14.99 -1.28
CA GLN A 5 60.91 15.03 -2.49
C GLN A 5 59.77 14.02 -2.38
N LYS A 6 60.05 12.81 -1.90
CA LYS A 6 59.02 11.79 -1.66
C LYS A 6 57.99 12.24 -0.62
N PHE A 7 58.44 12.89 0.44
CA PHE A 7 57.56 13.42 1.48
C PHE A 7 56.65 14.53 0.94
N HIS A 8 57.20 15.44 0.12
CA HIS A 8 56.41 16.47 -0.55
C HIS A 8 55.37 15.86 -1.51
N ASP A 9 55.75 14.85 -2.29
CA ASP A 9 54.87 14.16 -3.22
C ASP A 9 53.73 13.42 -2.48
N LEU A 10 54.01 12.80 -1.33
CA LEU A 10 52.99 12.17 -0.48
C LEU A 10 52.00 13.19 0.10
N ILE A 11 52.48 14.36 0.54
CA ILE A 11 51.61 15.45 1.01
C ILE A 11 50.73 15.96 -0.13
N SER A 12 51.30 16.15 -1.32
CA SER A 12 50.57 16.58 -2.51
C SER A 12 49.48 15.58 -2.88
N LEU A 13 49.81 14.28 -2.91
CA LEU A 13 48.87 13.21 -3.19
C LEU A 13 47.74 13.16 -2.15
N ARG A 14 48.07 13.26 -0.85
CA ARG A 14 47.07 13.29 0.22
C ARG A 14 46.12 14.47 0.05
N ARG A 15 46.64 15.67 -0.21
CA ARG A 15 45.82 16.87 -0.46
C ARG A 15 44.92 16.69 -1.68
N ALA A 16 45.42 16.07 -2.75
CA ALA A 16 44.64 15.79 -3.95
C ALA A 16 43.51 14.77 -3.68
N LEU A 17 43.80 13.72 -2.91
CA LEU A 17 42.80 12.73 -2.48
C LEU A 17 41.73 13.37 -1.59
N ASP A 18 42.13 14.17 -0.60
CA ASP A 18 41.20 14.88 0.29
C ASP A 18 40.31 15.87 -0.49
N ALA A 19 40.85 16.51 -1.53
CA ALA A 19 40.08 17.38 -2.42
C ALA A 19 39.08 16.60 -3.27
N ARG A 20 39.48 15.42 -3.80
CA ARG A 20 38.59 14.55 -4.57
C ARG A 20 37.48 13.96 -3.71
N LEU A 21 37.79 13.55 -2.48
CA LEU A 21 36.81 13.03 -1.53
C LEU A 21 35.76 14.10 -1.21
N ARG A 22 36.19 15.33 -0.90
CA ARG A 22 35.28 16.45 -0.66
C ARG A 22 34.37 16.77 -1.85
N ARG A 23 34.88 16.68 -3.08
CA ARG A 23 34.06 16.86 -4.29
C ARG A 23 32.99 15.77 -4.42
N LEU A 24 33.37 14.50 -4.24
CA LEU A 24 32.42 13.38 -4.29
C LEU A 24 31.34 13.49 -3.21
N GLU A 25 31.71 13.91 -1.99
CA GLU A 25 30.75 14.16 -0.91
C GLU A 25 29.78 15.29 -1.27
N GLN A 26 30.27 16.36 -1.90
CA GLN A 26 29.43 17.46 -2.35
C GLN A 26 28.47 17.02 -3.45
N ASP A 27 28.96 16.33 -4.50
CA ASP A 27 28.13 15.81 -5.59
C ASP A 27 27.04 14.87 -5.06
N LEU A 28 27.38 14.01 -4.08
CA LEU A 28 26.43 13.11 -3.44
C LEU A 28 25.37 13.87 -2.63
N ARG A 29 25.73 14.95 -1.93
CA ARG A 29 24.77 15.82 -1.23
C ARG A 29 23.84 16.54 -2.20
N GLU A 30 24.36 17.04 -3.31
CA GLU A 30 23.55 17.71 -4.33
C GLU A 30 22.58 16.72 -5.01
N MET A 31 23.06 15.51 -5.32
CA MET A 31 22.24 14.45 -5.90
C MET A 31 21.15 13.97 -4.93
N THR A 32 21.49 13.75 -3.65
CA THR A 32 20.50 13.35 -2.63
C THR A 32 19.48 14.45 -2.35
N GLY A 33 19.89 15.72 -2.36
CA GLY A 33 18.99 16.86 -2.26
C GLY A 33 17.97 16.90 -3.42
N ASN A 34 18.43 16.67 -4.65
CA ASN A 34 17.55 16.61 -5.83
C ASN A 34 16.56 15.43 -5.73
N ILE A 35 17.03 14.25 -5.32
CA ILE A 35 16.15 13.08 -5.11
C ILE A 35 15.08 13.38 -4.07
N HIS A 36 15.44 14.00 -2.94
CA HIS A 36 14.47 14.33 -1.90
C HIS A 36 13.41 15.32 -2.41
N ALA A 37 13.82 16.35 -3.15
CA ALA A 37 12.90 17.30 -3.77
C ALA A 37 11.93 16.60 -4.76
N GLN A 38 12.43 15.68 -5.58
CA GLN A 38 11.60 14.89 -6.49
C GLN A 38 10.62 13.98 -5.75
N VAL A 39 11.05 13.34 -4.65
CA VAL A 39 10.18 12.50 -3.81
C VAL A 39 9.06 13.35 -3.20
N GLU A 40 9.38 14.51 -2.64
CA GLU A 40 8.37 15.41 -2.06
C GLU A 40 7.42 15.95 -3.13
N GLN A 41 7.90 16.28 -4.33
CA GLN A 41 7.03 16.66 -5.45
C GLN A 41 6.06 15.54 -5.84
N ARG A 42 6.54 14.30 -5.89
CA ARG A 42 5.70 13.11 -6.18
C ARG A 42 4.67 12.87 -5.08
N LYS A 43 5.06 12.99 -3.81
CA LYS A 43 4.13 12.91 -2.67
C LYS A 43 3.08 14.02 -2.72
N ALA A 44 3.48 15.25 -3.06
CA ALA A 44 2.55 16.37 -3.21
C ALA A 44 1.50 16.11 -4.31
N LEU A 45 1.91 15.52 -5.43
CA LEU A 45 0.99 15.09 -6.48
C LEU A 45 0.01 14.04 -5.95
N ALA A 46 0.50 13.00 -5.26
CA ALA A 46 -0.36 11.98 -4.67
C ALA A 46 -1.36 12.55 -3.64
N ARG A 47 -0.94 13.55 -2.85
CA ARG A 47 -1.82 14.29 -1.92
C ARG A 47 -2.87 15.11 -2.67
N SER A 48 -2.50 15.80 -3.74
CA SER A 48 -3.45 16.59 -4.56
C SER A 48 -4.53 15.75 -5.25
N LEU A 49 -4.22 14.49 -5.55
CA LEU A 49 -5.15 13.52 -6.12
C LEU A 49 -5.94 12.74 -5.05
N GLU A 50 -5.70 13.03 -3.77
CA GLU A 50 -6.29 12.34 -2.62
C GLU A 50 -6.13 10.82 -2.67
N LEU A 51 -5.01 10.32 -3.20
CA LEU A 51 -4.81 8.88 -3.42
C LEU A 51 -4.86 8.07 -2.12
N SER A 52 -4.34 8.63 -1.02
CA SER A 52 -4.36 7.98 0.29
C SER A 52 -5.78 7.74 0.80
N ARG A 53 -6.62 8.77 0.71
CA ARG A 53 -8.03 8.71 1.11
C ARG A 53 -8.79 7.72 0.25
N ARG A 54 -8.62 7.79 -1.08
CA ARG A 54 -9.30 6.88 -2.02
C ARG A 54 -8.90 5.42 -1.81
N LEU A 55 -7.62 5.16 -1.54
CA LEU A 55 -7.14 3.80 -1.26
C LEU A 55 -7.78 3.25 0.02
N LEU A 56 -7.85 4.07 1.07
CA LEU A 56 -8.51 3.69 2.31
C LEU A 56 -10.01 3.46 2.10
N ASP A 57 -10.69 4.36 1.39
CA ASP A 57 -12.12 4.24 1.08
C ASP A 57 -12.43 2.96 0.31
N MET A 58 -11.59 2.59 -0.68
CA MET A 58 -11.73 1.31 -1.39
C MET A 58 -11.56 0.12 -0.45
N TYR A 59 -10.52 0.14 0.39
CA TYR A 59 -10.25 -0.94 1.33
C TYR A 59 -11.42 -1.14 2.32
N GLU A 60 -11.93 -0.07 2.92
CA GLU A 60 -13.07 -0.16 3.85
C GLU A 60 -14.33 -0.69 3.19
N GLN A 61 -14.63 -0.24 1.96
CA GLN A 61 -15.80 -0.68 1.21
C GLN A 61 -15.75 -2.16 0.86
N VAL A 62 -14.59 -2.62 0.42
CA VAL A 62 -14.39 -4.01 0.02
C VAL A 62 -14.36 -4.91 1.27
N ARG A 63 -13.72 -4.48 2.36
CA ARG A 63 -13.68 -5.23 3.62
C ARG A 63 -15.09 -5.50 4.19
N SER A 64 -16.01 -4.56 4.05
CA SER A 64 -17.39 -4.70 4.53
C SER A 64 -18.28 -5.60 3.67
N SER A 65 -17.81 -6.00 2.48
CA SER A 65 -18.64 -6.71 1.51
C SER A 65 -18.39 -8.23 1.57
N PRO A 66 -19.43 -9.08 1.67
CA PRO A 66 -19.27 -10.52 1.89
C PRO A 66 -18.85 -11.32 0.64
N HIS A 67 -18.94 -10.74 -0.55
CA HIS A 67 -18.69 -11.43 -1.84
C HIS A 67 -17.24 -11.38 -2.32
N TRP A 68 -16.31 -10.86 -1.51
CA TRP A 68 -14.93 -10.64 -1.96
C TRP A 68 -14.02 -11.75 -1.43
N GLU A 69 -13.25 -12.34 -2.34
CA GLU A 69 -12.28 -13.38 -2.02
C GLU A 69 -11.21 -12.81 -1.09
N LYS A 70 -11.35 -13.10 0.20
CA LYS A 70 -10.24 -12.99 1.14
C LYS A 70 -9.27 -14.11 0.81
N VAL A 71 -8.28 -13.82 -0.03
CA VAL A 71 -7.16 -14.73 -0.24
C VAL A 71 -6.31 -14.66 1.03
N ALA A 72 -6.59 -15.54 1.99
CA ALA A 72 -5.75 -15.71 3.15
C ALA A 72 -4.43 -16.33 2.69
N SER A 73 -3.32 -15.66 2.97
CA SER A 73 -1.98 -16.24 2.82
C SER A 73 -1.79 -17.30 3.90
N GLU A 74 -2.28 -18.51 3.68
CA GLU A 74 -1.88 -19.67 4.48
C GLU A 74 -0.48 -20.13 4.07
N THR A 75 0.54 -19.56 4.72
CA THR A 75 1.82 -20.24 4.87
C THR A 75 1.89 -20.81 6.28
N ALA A 76 1.31 -21.99 6.47
CA ALA A 76 1.68 -22.87 7.56
C ALA A 76 2.34 -24.10 6.93
N GLY A 77 3.66 -24.21 7.12
CA GLY A 77 4.40 -25.42 6.80
C GLY A 77 3.74 -26.63 7.49
N GLY A 78 3.45 -27.65 6.70
CA GLY A 78 2.89 -28.90 7.17
C GLY A 78 2.73 -29.84 6.00
N GLU A 79 3.76 -30.65 5.73
CA GLU A 79 3.64 -31.83 4.89
C GLU A 79 2.45 -32.67 5.38
N SER A 80 1.41 -32.79 4.55
CA SER A 80 0.46 -33.88 4.65
C SER A 80 -0.14 -34.14 3.27
N ALA A 81 0.40 -35.15 2.62
CA ALA A 81 -0.15 -35.73 1.41
C ALA A 81 -1.56 -36.27 1.71
N ARG A 82 -2.58 -35.71 1.05
CA ARG A 82 -3.84 -36.39 0.78
C ARG A 82 -4.44 -35.87 -0.52
N GLU A 83 -4.44 -36.75 -1.52
CA GLU A 83 -5.20 -36.61 -2.75
C GLU A 83 -6.70 -36.49 -2.44
N ALA A 84 -7.34 -35.45 -2.97
CA ALA A 84 -8.78 -35.38 -3.22
C ALA A 84 -9.05 -34.33 -4.33
N PRO A 85 -10.16 -34.46 -5.08
CA PRO A 85 -10.19 -34.20 -6.52
C PRO A 85 -10.52 -32.75 -6.91
N ALA A 86 -10.19 -32.46 -8.16
CA ALA A 86 -10.37 -31.22 -8.89
C ALA A 86 -11.83 -30.75 -8.94
N ASP A 87 -12.12 -29.59 -8.33
CA ASP A 87 -12.93 -28.51 -8.89
C ASP A 87 -13.07 -27.40 -7.84
N GLU A 88 -12.03 -26.57 -7.73
CA GLU A 88 -12.11 -25.17 -7.31
C GLU A 88 -10.75 -24.56 -7.62
N ALA A 89 -10.69 -23.75 -8.67
CA ALA A 89 -9.46 -23.11 -9.12
C ALA A 89 -9.03 -22.05 -8.09
N SER A 90 -8.33 -22.50 -7.05
CA SER A 90 -7.62 -21.64 -6.12
C SER A 90 -6.54 -20.91 -6.91
N VAL A 91 -6.81 -19.64 -7.21
CA VAL A 91 -5.87 -18.77 -7.92
C VAL A 91 -4.61 -18.65 -7.05
N PRO A 92 -3.43 -19.07 -7.53
CA PRO A 92 -2.22 -19.03 -6.72
C PRO A 92 -1.95 -17.58 -6.27
N PRO A 93 -1.46 -17.37 -5.04
CA PRO A 93 -1.03 -16.07 -4.60
C PRO A 93 0.02 -15.52 -5.59
N PRO A 94 -0.03 -14.22 -5.89
CA PRO A 94 0.85 -13.63 -6.89
C PRO A 94 2.31 -13.86 -6.52
N VAL A 95 3.09 -14.28 -7.52
CA VAL A 95 4.53 -14.51 -7.40
C VAL A 95 5.20 -13.24 -6.88
N GLY A 96 5.68 -13.27 -5.63
CA GLY A 96 6.31 -12.13 -4.95
C GLY A 96 5.71 -11.76 -3.58
N THR A 97 4.66 -12.43 -3.10
CA THR A 97 4.07 -12.20 -1.76
C THR A 97 4.65 -13.07 -0.64
N GLU A 98 5.81 -13.70 -0.84
CA GLU A 98 6.48 -14.47 0.22
C GLU A 98 6.85 -13.54 1.40
N GLY A 99 6.14 -13.69 2.53
CA GLY A 99 6.38 -12.90 3.75
C GLY A 99 5.43 -11.73 4.01
N CYS A 100 4.32 -11.62 3.26
CA CYS A 100 3.26 -10.67 3.57
C CYS A 100 2.12 -11.37 4.34
N GLU A 101 2.22 -11.42 5.67
CA GLU A 101 1.04 -11.70 6.51
C GLU A 101 0.06 -10.52 6.36
N GLY A 102 -1.06 -10.73 5.68
CA GLY A 102 -1.98 -9.65 5.34
C GLY A 102 -3.30 -10.08 4.73
N GLU A 103 -4.25 -9.16 4.73
CA GLU A 103 -5.46 -9.25 3.91
C GLU A 103 -5.13 -8.74 2.51
N PHE A 104 -5.49 -9.53 1.49
CA PHE A 104 -5.28 -9.20 0.09
C PHE A 104 -6.61 -9.07 -0.64
N LEU A 105 -6.72 -8.05 -1.48
CA LEU A 105 -7.88 -7.82 -2.33
C LEU A 105 -7.40 -7.63 -3.76
N ARG A 106 -7.87 -8.45 -4.70
CA ARG A 106 -7.46 -8.38 -6.11
C ARG A 106 -8.52 -7.66 -6.95
N PHE A 107 -8.06 -6.88 -7.92
CA PHE A 107 -8.86 -6.13 -8.88
C PHE A 107 -8.29 -6.35 -10.27
N ASP A 108 -9.14 -6.54 -11.27
CA ASP A 108 -8.70 -6.55 -12.67
C ASP A 108 -9.33 -5.35 -13.38
N GLN A 109 -8.50 -4.45 -13.93
CA GLN A 109 -8.93 -3.27 -14.68
C GLN A 109 -8.11 -3.18 -15.96
N ASN A 110 -8.79 -3.02 -17.11
CA ASN A 110 -8.12 -2.89 -18.42
C ASN A 110 -7.10 -4.01 -18.71
N SER A 111 -7.43 -5.26 -18.33
CA SER A 111 -6.56 -6.44 -18.46
C SER A 111 -5.30 -6.41 -17.60
N ARG A 112 -5.22 -5.53 -16.60
CA ARG A 112 -4.16 -5.48 -15.59
C ARG A 112 -4.71 -5.87 -14.22
N GLY A 113 -4.00 -6.75 -13.52
CA GLY A 113 -4.31 -7.10 -12.15
C GLY A 113 -3.66 -6.13 -11.15
N TYR A 114 -4.42 -5.71 -10.16
CA TYR A 114 -4.01 -4.90 -9.03
C TYR A 114 -4.40 -5.57 -7.72
N ILE A 115 -3.67 -5.23 -6.67
CA ILE A 115 -3.85 -5.84 -5.35
C ILE A 115 -3.78 -4.75 -4.29
N ILE A 116 -4.76 -4.73 -3.37
CA ILE A 116 -4.66 -3.99 -2.12
C ILE A 116 -4.21 -4.94 -1.03
N CYS A 117 -3.08 -4.62 -0.38
CA CYS A 117 -2.47 -5.42 0.66
C CYS A 117 -2.45 -4.62 1.97
N ARG A 118 -3.02 -5.18 3.05
CA ARG A 118 -2.87 -4.62 4.40
C ARG A 118 -1.85 -5.43 5.20
N LYS A 119 -0.78 -4.79 5.66
CA LYS A 119 0.27 -5.40 6.49
C LYS A 119 0.35 -4.72 7.86
N ARG A 120 0.39 -5.50 8.94
CA ARG A 120 0.71 -4.96 10.28
C ARG A 120 2.22 -4.78 10.41
N VAL A 121 2.65 -3.63 10.91
CA VAL A 121 4.04 -3.38 11.26
C VAL A 121 4.15 -3.52 12.77
N SER A 122 4.57 -4.71 13.22
CA SER A 122 4.94 -4.88 14.63
C SER A 122 6.29 -4.22 14.86
N GLU A 123 6.29 -2.96 15.29
CA GLU A 123 7.47 -2.38 15.91
C GLU A 123 7.70 -3.12 17.24
N GLY A 124 8.91 -3.65 17.42
CA GLY A 124 9.22 -4.56 18.52
C GLY A 124 8.82 -4.04 19.90
N LEU A 125 7.98 -4.81 20.60
CA LEU A 125 7.90 -4.93 22.07
C LEU A 125 7.76 -3.66 22.94
N THR A 126 7.39 -2.50 22.41
CA THR A 126 7.05 -1.35 23.26
C THR A 126 5.55 -1.33 23.55
N THR A 127 5.19 -1.81 24.74
CA THR A 127 3.83 -1.75 25.28
C THR A 127 3.34 -0.29 25.32
N GLY A 128 2.43 0.08 24.42
CA GLY A 128 1.72 1.37 24.49
C GLY A 128 1.58 2.15 23.18
N CYS A 129 2.24 1.75 22.09
CA CYS A 129 2.02 2.40 20.78
C CYS A 129 0.84 1.75 20.03
N PRO A 130 -0.05 2.54 19.39
CA PRO A 130 -1.06 1.99 18.50
C PRO A 130 -0.36 1.20 17.38
N ALA A 131 -0.91 0.03 17.05
CA ALA A 131 -0.34 -0.81 16.00
C ALA A 131 -0.31 -0.02 14.68
N SER A 132 0.89 0.30 14.19
CA SER A 132 1.06 0.91 12.88
C SER A 132 0.74 -0.13 11.81
N MET A 133 -0.07 0.26 10.82
CA MET A 133 -0.42 -0.60 9.70
C MET A 133 -0.05 0.09 8.39
N LEU A 134 0.32 -0.72 7.41
CA LEU A 134 0.57 -0.28 6.05
C LEU A 134 -0.55 -0.79 5.15
N LEU A 135 -1.08 0.10 4.32
CA LEU A 135 -1.97 -0.26 3.23
C LEU A 135 -1.27 0.05 1.92
N SER A 136 -1.09 -0.97 1.09
CA SER A 136 -0.38 -0.87 -0.18
C SER A 136 -1.29 -1.20 -1.34
N PHE A 137 -1.15 -0.45 -2.43
CA PHE A 137 -1.67 -0.77 -3.74
C PHE A 137 -0.53 -1.27 -4.61
N CYS A 138 -0.66 -2.49 -5.13
CA CYS A 138 0.36 -3.21 -5.86
C CYS A 138 -0.16 -3.63 -7.22
N HIS A 139 0.74 -3.77 -8.18
CA HIS A 139 0.49 -4.50 -9.42
C HIS A 139 0.56 -6.01 -9.16
N ASP A 140 -0.18 -6.81 -9.91
CA ASP A 140 -0.15 -8.29 -9.81
C ASP A 140 1.26 -8.91 -10.01
N ALA A 141 2.11 -8.24 -10.79
CA ALA A 141 3.53 -8.56 -10.99
C ALA A 141 4.42 -8.30 -9.76
N GLY A 142 3.85 -7.90 -8.62
CA GLY A 142 4.55 -7.70 -7.35
C GLY A 142 5.10 -6.28 -7.15
N ALA A 143 4.91 -5.36 -8.08
CA ALA A 143 5.40 -3.99 -7.94
C ALA A 143 4.49 -3.16 -7.02
N THR A 144 5.04 -2.62 -5.93
CA THR A 144 4.34 -1.69 -5.04
C THR A 144 4.23 -0.31 -5.68
N LEU A 145 3.00 0.17 -5.88
CA LEU A 145 2.71 1.41 -6.60
C LEU A 145 2.45 2.58 -5.62
N LEU A 146 1.73 2.30 -4.54
CA LEU A 146 1.39 3.26 -3.49
C LEU A 146 1.38 2.54 -2.15
N THR A 147 1.97 3.14 -1.11
CA THR A 147 1.88 2.67 0.27
C THR A 147 1.57 3.83 1.18
N ILE A 148 0.58 3.64 2.05
CA ILE A 148 0.17 4.61 3.06
C ILE A 148 0.27 4.02 4.47
N ASP A 149 0.61 4.89 5.41
CA ASP A 149 0.50 4.59 6.84
C ASP A 149 -0.96 4.73 7.28
N LEU A 150 -1.39 3.74 8.07
CA LEU A 150 -2.66 3.74 8.76
C LEU A 150 -2.42 3.69 10.27
N ILE A 151 -3.20 4.49 10.98
CA ILE A 151 -3.36 4.38 12.43
C ILE A 151 -4.71 3.73 12.69
N GLU A 152 -4.71 2.65 13.46
CA GLU A 152 -5.93 2.00 13.96
C GLU A 152 -6.39 2.72 15.22
N GLU A 153 -7.58 3.32 15.15
CA GLU A 153 -8.26 3.94 16.27
C GLU A 153 -9.37 3.00 16.77
N GLN A 154 -9.35 2.66 18.05
CA GLN A 154 -10.39 1.86 18.68
C GLN A 154 -11.60 2.74 19.00
N THR A 155 -12.74 2.46 18.37
CA THR A 155 -14.01 3.11 18.69
C THR A 155 -14.97 2.11 19.35
N PRO A 156 -16.03 2.57 20.05
CA PRO A 156 -17.06 1.68 20.59
C PRO A 156 -17.74 0.79 19.54
N TYR A 157 -17.67 1.16 18.26
CA TYR A 157 -18.28 0.44 17.13
C TYR A 157 -17.28 -0.45 16.38
N GLY A 158 -16.05 -0.56 16.87
CA GLY A 158 -14.96 -1.33 16.26
C GLY A 158 -13.78 -0.47 15.80
N PRO A 159 -12.76 -1.09 15.18
CA PRO A 159 -11.57 -0.39 14.71
C PRO A 159 -11.90 0.48 13.49
N THR A 160 -11.52 1.75 13.54
CA THR A 160 -11.53 2.69 12.42
C THR A 160 -10.10 3.03 12.01
N TYR A 161 -9.86 3.26 10.72
CA TYR A 161 -8.52 3.57 10.24
C TYR A 161 -8.43 5.02 9.77
N LYS A 162 -7.29 5.66 10.02
CA LYS A 162 -6.98 6.98 9.45
C LYS A 162 -5.67 6.93 8.71
N SER A 163 -5.66 7.42 7.46
CA SER A 163 -4.44 7.58 6.69
C SER A 163 -3.60 8.73 7.24
N THR A 164 -2.32 8.49 7.52
CA THR A 164 -1.42 9.49 8.12
C THR A 164 -0.48 10.11 7.09
N ASP A 165 0.33 9.30 6.41
CA ASP A 165 1.28 9.75 5.40
C ASP A 165 1.45 8.72 4.28
N ILE A 166 2.03 9.16 3.16
CA ILE A 166 2.39 8.32 2.02
C ILE A 166 3.85 7.91 2.18
N LYS A 167 4.10 6.62 2.41
CA LYS A 167 5.44 6.05 2.53
C LYS A 167 6.12 5.84 1.20
N ALA A 168 5.38 5.32 0.22
CA ALA A 168 5.89 5.02 -1.10
C ALA A 168 4.87 5.44 -2.16
N PHE A 169 5.37 6.00 -3.26
CA PHE A 169 4.54 6.35 -4.40
C PHE A 169 5.38 6.34 -5.68
N VAL A 170 4.98 5.50 -6.63
CA VAL A 170 5.60 5.37 -7.94
C VAL A 170 4.64 5.96 -8.96
N PRO A 171 4.86 7.18 -9.49
CA PRO A 171 3.97 7.75 -10.49
C PRO A 171 3.99 6.92 -11.77
N GLY A 172 2.82 6.73 -12.40
CA GLY A 172 2.72 5.97 -13.63
C GLY A 172 1.30 5.95 -14.21
N ASN A 173 1.13 5.21 -15.29
CA ASN A 173 -0.16 5.12 -15.99
C ASN A 173 -1.27 4.45 -15.17
N TRP A 174 -0.89 3.65 -14.17
CA TRP A 174 -1.82 2.99 -13.24
C TRP A 174 -2.68 3.99 -12.45
N ILE A 175 -2.26 5.26 -12.33
CA ILE A 175 -3.04 6.28 -11.59
C ILE A 175 -4.42 6.45 -12.21
N LYS A 176 -4.54 6.37 -13.55
CA LYS A 176 -5.83 6.45 -14.22
C LYS A 176 -6.71 5.25 -13.89
N ASP A 177 -6.14 4.05 -14.02
CA ASP A 177 -6.80 2.79 -13.68
C ASP A 177 -7.28 2.80 -12.20
N PHE A 178 -6.45 3.32 -11.29
CA PHE A 178 -6.79 3.48 -9.87
C PHE A 178 -7.93 4.46 -9.63
N LEU A 179 -7.93 5.62 -10.30
CA LEU A 179 -9.00 6.60 -10.15
C LEU A 179 -10.33 6.04 -10.66
N GLU A 180 -10.33 5.38 -11.82
CA GLU A 180 -11.50 4.70 -12.37
C GLU A 180 -12.01 3.61 -11.42
N LEU A 181 -11.13 2.75 -10.90
CA LEU A 181 -11.48 1.74 -9.90
C LEU A 181 -12.11 2.37 -8.65
N SER A 182 -11.53 3.46 -8.13
CA SER A 182 -12.06 4.14 -6.95
C SER A 182 -13.47 4.72 -7.16
N GLU A 183 -13.74 5.19 -8.38
CA GLU A 183 -15.05 5.72 -8.78
C GLU A 183 -16.07 4.59 -8.94
N GLN A 184 -15.68 3.48 -9.56
CA GLN A 184 -16.53 2.29 -9.69
C GLN A 184 -16.94 1.74 -8.32
N VAL A 185 -15.96 1.57 -7.41
CA VAL A 185 -16.21 1.08 -6.05
C VAL A 185 -17.17 2.03 -5.30
N SER A 186 -16.94 3.34 -5.42
CA SER A 186 -17.82 4.36 -4.82
C SER A 186 -19.24 4.35 -5.42
N ALA A 187 -19.38 4.11 -6.73
CA ALA A 187 -20.67 4.01 -7.40
C ALA A 187 -21.45 2.77 -6.94
N LEU A 188 -20.78 1.62 -6.84
CA LEU A 188 -21.35 0.38 -6.33
C LEU A 188 -21.86 0.55 -4.90
N LYS A 189 -21.12 1.25 -4.03
CA LYS A 189 -21.57 1.57 -2.67
C LYS A 189 -22.89 2.35 -2.68
N LYS A 190 -22.96 3.43 -3.47
CA LYS A 190 -24.19 4.23 -3.59
C LYS A 190 -25.36 3.40 -4.08
N GLU A 191 -25.13 2.52 -5.05
CA GLU A 191 -26.16 1.63 -5.56
C GLU A 191 -26.65 0.65 -4.48
N LEU A 192 -25.74 0.05 -3.71
CA LEU A 192 -26.11 -0.84 -2.60
C LEU A 192 -26.88 -0.11 -1.50
N GLU A 193 -26.52 1.14 -1.19
CA GLU A 193 -27.26 1.96 -0.23
C GLU A 193 -28.67 2.29 -0.72
N ILE A 194 -28.83 2.59 -2.01
CA ILE A 194 -30.13 2.78 -2.64
C ILE A 194 -30.94 1.48 -2.54
N ARG A 195 -30.38 0.33 -2.94
CA ARG A 195 -31.06 -0.97 -2.86
C ARG A 195 -31.50 -1.31 -1.44
N LYS A 196 -30.68 -1.02 -0.42
CA LYS A 196 -31.06 -1.19 0.99
C LYS A 196 -32.25 -0.31 1.38
N LYS A 197 -32.22 0.98 1.02
CA LYS A 197 -33.34 1.90 1.30
C LYS A 197 -34.66 1.47 0.65
N TYR A 198 -34.57 0.81 -0.50
CA TYR A 198 -35.72 0.30 -1.24
C TYR A 198 -35.93 -1.20 -1.07
N ASP A 199 -35.39 -1.81 -0.01
CA ASP A 199 -35.60 -3.23 0.28
C ASP A 199 -37.11 -3.45 0.52
N PRO A 200 -37.79 -4.30 -0.27
CA PRO A 200 -39.21 -4.55 -0.12
C PRO A 200 -39.58 -5.01 1.30
N VAL A 201 -38.67 -5.68 2.01
CA VAL A 201 -38.89 -6.12 3.39
C VAL A 201 -38.92 -4.95 4.37
N GLU A 202 -38.04 -3.95 4.21
CA GLU A 202 -38.07 -2.73 5.03
C GLU A 202 -39.26 -1.84 4.68
N ILE A 203 -39.57 -1.73 3.39
CA ILE A 203 -40.77 -1.01 2.91
C ILE A 203 -42.03 -1.64 3.50
N ASP A 204 -42.15 -2.97 3.51
CA ASP A 204 -43.32 -3.66 4.07
C ASP A 204 -43.39 -3.54 5.61
N LYS A 205 -42.24 -3.49 6.30
CA LYS A 205 -42.21 -3.14 7.73
C LYS A 205 -42.70 -1.70 7.97
N LEU A 206 -42.25 -0.74 7.16
CA LEU A 206 -42.68 0.65 7.23
C LEU A 206 -44.18 0.78 6.93
N LYS A 207 -44.68 0.12 5.87
CA LYS A 207 -46.12 0.07 5.55
C LYS A 207 -46.94 -0.47 6.72
N ARG A 208 -46.51 -1.57 7.34
CA ARG A 208 -47.16 -2.09 8.56
C ARG A 208 -47.12 -1.11 9.73
N LEU A 209 -46.02 -0.40 9.94
CA LEU A 209 -45.88 0.60 11.02
C LEU A 209 -46.77 1.83 10.80
N PHE A 210 -47.00 2.23 9.54
CA PHE A 210 -47.82 3.38 9.19
C PHE A 210 -49.27 3.03 8.81
N GLY A 211 -49.65 1.75 8.86
CA GLY A 211 -51.02 1.29 8.60
C GLY A 211 -51.47 1.42 7.15
N ILE A 212 -50.53 1.33 6.21
CA ILE A 212 -50.75 1.37 4.75
C ILE A 212 -50.66 -0.03 4.16
#